data_AF-A0AAD7MGD8-F1
#
_entry.id   AF-A0AAD7MGD8-F1
#
_cell.length_a   1.000
_cell.length_b   1.000
_cell.length_c   1.000
_cell.angle_alpha   90.00
_cell.angle_beta   90.00
_cell.angle_gamma   90.00
#
_symmetry.space_group_name_H-M   'P 1'
#
loop_
_entity.id
_entity.type
_entity.pdbx_description
1 polymer ?
#
loop_
_entity_poly.entity_id
_entity_poly.type
_entity_poly.pdbx_seq_one_letter_code
_entity_poly.pdbx_strand_id
1 'polypeptide(L)'
;MDSDVDENDAALSRYEPHHLDEPWAYTFEPNDRVWIRNHDKWIKGRIFPRSVPKTGSSDNLTYWNVLYQDKFGHKLRKYFAPLLGELKPDTTAVRSLLREAHWL
;
A
#
# COMPACT_ATOMS: atom_id res chain seq x y z
N MET A 1 9.16 33.15 -4.11
CA MET A 1 8.02 32.82 -4.99
C MET A 1 8.70 32.35 -6.27
N ASP A 2 8.78 31.06 -6.58
CA ASP A 2 7.83 29.98 -6.31
C ASP A 2 8.49 28.58 -6.34
N SER A 3 8.07 27.76 -5.36
CA SER A 3 7.87 26.30 -5.38
C SER A 3 8.99 25.35 -5.86
N ASP A 4 9.74 24.82 -4.90
CA ASP A 4 10.39 23.50 -4.96
C ASP A 4 9.32 22.41 -5.14
N VAL A 5 9.00 22.05 -6.38
CA VAL A 5 8.08 20.93 -6.68
C VAL A 5 8.86 19.62 -6.62
N ASP A 6 8.81 18.99 -5.44
CA ASP A 6 8.86 17.56 -5.12
C ASP A 6 9.23 16.57 -6.28
N GLU A 7 10.50 16.56 -6.71
CA GLU A 7 11.05 15.50 -7.60
C GLU A 7 11.16 14.13 -6.90
N ASN A 8 10.97 14.08 -5.58
CA ASN A 8 11.21 12.90 -4.76
C ASN A 8 10.10 11.84 -4.90
N ASP A 9 8.84 12.26 -4.98
CA ASP A 9 7.69 11.33 -5.06
C ASP A 9 7.66 10.49 -6.34
N ALA A 10 8.07 11.06 -7.48
CA ALA A 10 8.14 10.35 -8.74
C ALA A 10 9.27 9.30 -8.76
N ALA A 11 10.40 9.60 -8.10
CA ALA A 11 11.52 8.69 -7.98
C ALA A 11 11.18 7.45 -7.12
N LEU A 12 10.40 7.64 -6.04
CA LEU A 12 9.99 6.55 -5.14
C LEU A 12 9.14 5.47 -5.84
N SER A 13 8.46 5.79 -6.94
CA SER A 13 7.68 4.79 -7.70
C SER A 13 8.56 3.82 -8.49
N ARG A 14 9.77 4.24 -8.87
CA ARG A 14 10.65 3.49 -9.79
C ARG A 14 11.47 2.40 -9.12
N TYR A 15 11.56 2.42 -7.79
CA TYR A 15 12.38 1.49 -7.03
C TYR A 15 11.49 0.57 -6.18
N GLU A 16 11.76 -0.73 -6.25
CA GLU A 16 11.14 -1.69 -5.35
C GLU A 16 11.66 -1.46 -3.92
N PRO A 17 10.81 -1.62 -2.89
CA PRO A 17 11.23 -1.43 -1.50
C PRO A 17 12.17 -2.56 -1.06
N HIS A 18 13.10 -2.26 -0.17
CA HIS A 18 14.01 -3.25 0.44
C HIS A 18 13.45 -3.79 1.76
N HIS A 19 12.55 -3.04 2.40
CA HIS A 19 11.84 -3.45 3.61
C HIS A 19 10.33 -3.30 3.46
N LEU A 20 9.57 -4.11 4.20
CA LEU A 20 8.10 -4.16 4.09
C LEU A 20 7.42 -2.86 4.52
N ASP A 21 8.02 -2.13 5.45
CA ASP A 21 7.49 -0.90 6.04
C ASP A 21 8.04 0.37 5.39
N GLU A 22 8.90 0.25 4.39
CA GLU A 22 9.33 1.41 3.60
C GLU A 22 8.15 2.05 2.86
N PRO A 23 8.09 3.37 2.73
CA PRO A 23 7.20 4.04 1.78
C PRO A 23 7.43 3.53 0.35
N TRP A 24 6.35 3.37 -0.44
CA TRP A 24 6.48 3.10 -1.87
C TRP A 24 5.39 3.83 -2.65
N ALA A 25 5.76 4.71 -3.58
CA ALA A 25 4.81 5.47 -4.41
C ALA A 25 4.19 4.62 -5.54
N TYR A 26 3.74 3.41 -5.22
CA TYR A 26 3.10 2.51 -6.18
C TYR A 26 1.66 2.96 -6.47
N THR A 27 1.30 3.01 -7.75
CA THR A 27 -0.07 3.28 -8.20
C THR A 27 -0.80 1.96 -8.45
N PHE A 28 -2.00 1.81 -7.90
CA PHE A 28 -2.77 0.57 -8.02
C PHE A 28 -3.95 0.70 -8.98
N GLU A 29 -4.44 -0.43 -9.45
CA GLU A 29 -5.67 -0.53 -10.23
C GLU A 29 -6.78 -1.25 -9.44
N PRO A 30 -8.06 -1.01 -9.77
CA PRO A 30 -9.16 -1.76 -9.18
C PRO A 30 -9.00 -3.27 -9.36
N ASN A 31 -9.21 -4.04 -8.28
CA ASN A 31 -9.00 -5.49 -8.17
C ASN A 31 -7.55 -5.95 -8.02
N ASP A 32 -6.55 -5.07 -8.01
CA ASP A 32 -5.18 -5.46 -7.73
C ASP A 32 -5.07 -6.21 -6.41
N ARG A 33 -4.30 -7.29 -6.40
CA ARG A 33 -3.97 -8.03 -5.18
C ARG A 33 -2.89 -7.27 -4.44
N VAL A 34 -3.09 -7.13 -3.14
CA VAL A 34 -2.21 -6.32 -2.29
C VAL A 34 -1.95 -7.02 -0.96
N TRP A 35 -0.91 -6.56 -0.29
CA TRP A 35 -0.61 -6.83 1.10
C TRP A 35 -0.81 -5.54 1.89
N ILE A 36 -1.56 -5.63 2.99
CA ILE A 36 -1.79 -4.51 3.89
C ILE A 36 -1.19 -4.81 5.26
N ARG A 37 -0.60 -3.79 5.89
CA ARG A 37 -0.21 -3.83 7.29
C ARG A 37 -1.40 -3.34 8.12
N ASN A 38 -2.04 -4.26 8.83
CA ASN A 38 -3.10 -3.91 9.77
C ASN A 38 -2.61 -4.21 11.19
N HIS A 39 -2.42 -3.15 11.99
CA HIS A 39 -1.63 -3.23 13.23
C HIS A 39 -0.24 -3.82 12.93
N ASP A 40 0.13 -4.91 13.59
CA ASP A 40 1.43 -5.55 13.43
C ASP A 40 1.39 -6.78 12.51
N LYS A 41 0.38 -6.91 11.65
CA LYS A 41 0.24 -8.07 10.77
C LYS A 41 0.10 -7.68 9.32
N TRP A 42 0.81 -8.41 8.46
CA TRP A 42 0.60 -8.38 7.02
C TRP A 42 -0.55 -9.31 6.64
N ILE A 43 -1.55 -8.75 5.96
CA ILE A 43 -2.76 -9.46 5.57
C ILE A 43 -2.96 -9.28 4.07
N LYS A 44 -3.35 -10.36 3.39
CA LYS A 44 -3.68 -10.31 1.97
C LYS A 44 -5.02 -9.61 1.76
N GLY A 45 -5.07 -8.73 0.77
CA GLY A 45 -6.27 -8.00 0.37
C GLY A 45 -6.34 -7.80 -1.15
N ARG A 46 -7.28 -6.95 -1.55
CA ARG A 46 -7.39 -6.45 -2.92
C ARG A 46 -7.94 -5.04 -2.96
N ILE A 47 -7.54 -4.25 -3.95
CA ILE A 47 -8.15 -2.94 -4.20
C ILE A 47 -9.63 -3.12 -4.50
N PHE A 48 -10.46 -2.29 -3.87
CA PHE A 48 -11.91 -2.30 -4.07
C PHE A 48 -12.23 -2.08 -5.57
N PRO A 49 -13.15 -2.86 -6.19
CA PRO A 49 -13.39 -2.80 -7.64
C PRO A 49 -13.85 -1.43 -8.18
N ARG A 50 -14.36 -0.56 -7.31
CA ARG A 50 -14.73 0.84 -7.64
C ARG A 50 -13.94 1.84 -6.80
N SER A 51 -12.73 1.46 -6.39
CA SER A 51 -11.84 2.36 -5.65
C SER A 51 -11.46 3.52 -6.56
N VAL A 52 -11.60 4.73 -6.02
CA VAL A 52 -10.97 5.93 -6.57
C VAL A 52 -9.95 6.37 -5.53
N PRO A 53 -8.66 6.56 -5.90
CA PRO A 53 -7.66 7.05 -4.96
C PRO A 53 -8.12 8.38 -4.37
N LYS A 54 -7.92 8.54 -3.06
CA LYS A 54 -8.28 9.76 -2.33
C LYS A 54 -7.04 10.43 -1.79
N THR A 55 -6.87 11.71 -2.07
CA THR A 55 -5.86 12.52 -1.41
C THR A 55 -6.35 12.92 -0.03
N GLY A 56 -5.56 12.63 1.01
CA GLY A 56 -5.82 13.06 2.38
C GLY A 56 -5.69 14.57 2.50
N SER A 57 -6.68 15.23 3.09
CA SER A 57 -6.70 16.70 3.18
C SER A 57 -5.69 17.27 4.20
N SER A 58 -5.21 16.44 5.12
CA SER A 58 -4.28 16.84 6.19
C SER A 58 -2.81 16.56 5.88
N ASP A 59 -2.54 15.52 5.07
CA ASP A 59 -1.20 14.99 4.83
C ASP A 59 -0.81 14.93 3.34
N ASN A 60 -1.73 15.26 2.44
CA ASN A 60 -1.56 15.17 0.99
C ASN A 60 -1.19 13.77 0.47
N LEU A 61 -1.40 12.70 1.26
CA LEU A 61 -1.08 11.34 0.85
C LEU A 61 -2.20 10.72 0.02
N THR A 62 -1.84 9.81 -0.89
CA THR A 62 -2.82 9.06 -1.68
C THR A 62 -3.25 7.78 -0.97
N TYR A 63 -4.55 7.68 -0.69
CA TYR A 63 -5.18 6.55 -0.03
C TYR A 63 -5.98 5.68 -1.00
N TRP A 64 -5.83 4.37 -0.86
CA TRP A 64 -6.52 3.35 -1.64
C TRP A 64 -7.49 2.57 -0.77
N ASN A 65 -8.68 2.30 -1.29
CA ASN A 65 -9.69 1.54 -0.59
C ASN A 65 -9.46 0.04 -0.79
N VAL A 66 -9.15 -0.70 0.28
CA VAL A 66 -8.79 -2.12 0.23
C VAL A 66 -9.84 -2.97 0.91
N LEU A 67 -10.23 -4.05 0.23
CA LEU A 67 -11.00 -5.16 0.78
C LEU A 67 -10.06 -6.24 1.32
N TYR A 68 -10.29 -6.68 2.55
CA TYR A 68 -9.53 -7.77 3.18
C TYR A 68 -10.42 -8.58 4.12
N GLN A 69 -9.90 -9.71 4.60
CA GLN A 69 -10.54 -10.51 5.63
C GLN A 69 -9.73 -10.46 6.92
N ASP A 70 -10.40 -10.30 8.05
CA ASP A 70 -9.76 -10.45 9.35
C ASP A 70 -9.50 -11.95 9.67
N LYS A 71 -8.87 -12.19 10.83
CA LYS A 71 -8.59 -13.55 11.32
C LYS A 71 -9.84 -14.41 11.58
N PHE A 72 -11.02 -13.80 11.62
CA PHE A 72 -12.31 -14.46 11.81
C PHE A 72 -13.08 -14.63 10.50
N GLY A 73 -12.50 -14.21 9.37
CA GLY A 73 -13.10 -14.30 8.05
C GLY A 73 -14.07 -13.16 7.71
N HIS A 74 -14.26 -12.18 8.59
CA HIS A 74 -15.12 -11.02 8.32
C HIS A 74 -14.52 -10.18 7.21
N LYS A 75 -15.36 -9.83 6.23
CA LYS A 75 -14.96 -8.96 5.13
C LYS A 75 -14.95 -7.51 5.62
N LEU A 76 -13.78 -6.91 5.64
CA LEU A 76 -13.56 -5.53 6.04
C LEU A 76 -13.13 -4.68 4.85
N ARG A 77 -13.29 -3.37 5.03
CA ARG A 77 -12.91 -2.37 4.05
C ARG A 77 -12.32 -1.16 4.76
N LYS A 78 -11.11 -0.76 4.38
CA LYS A 78 -10.38 0.38 4.97
C LYS A 78 -9.51 1.05 3.92
N TYR A 79 -9.21 2.33 4.13
CA TYR A 79 -8.22 3.07 3.34
C TYR A 79 -6.81 2.82 3.87
N PHE A 80 -5.86 2.67 2.96
CA PHE A 80 -4.44 2.53 3.25
C PHE A 80 -3.63 3.40 2.30
N ALA A 81 -2.50 3.94 2.77
CA ALA A 81 -1.58 4.73 1.95
C ALA A 81 -0.25 3.97 1.76
N PRO A 82 0.23 3.81 0.52
CA PRO A 82 1.46 3.06 0.27
C PRO A 82 2.71 3.85 0.69
N LEU A 83 2.62 5.18 0.73
CA LEU A 83 3.65 6.06 1.31
C LEU A 83 3.75 5.99 2.84
N LEU A 84 2.78 5.38 3.53
CA LEU A 84 2.89 5.07 4.96
C LEU A 84 3.50 3.69 5.23
N GLY A 85 3.93 2.97 4.18
CA GLY A 85 4.50 1.62 4.31
C GLY A 85 3.48 0.55 4.72
N GLU A 86 2.19 0.87 4.72
CA GLU A 86 1.12 -0.05 5.14
C GLU A 86 0.41 -0.75 3.97
N LEU A 87 0.80 -0.47 2.73
CA LEU A 87 0.20 -1.03 1.51
C LEU A 87 1.28 -1.36 0.49
N LYS A 88 1.29 -2.62 0.02
CA LYS A 88 2.24 -3.13 -0.97
C LYS A 88 1.52 -3.94 -2.06
N PRO A 89 1.94 -3.89 -3.34
CA PRO A 89 1.42 -4.76 -4.38
C PRO A 89 1.82 -6.23 -4.14
N ASP A 90 1.02 -7.16 -4.62
CA ASP A 90 1.31 -8.61 -4.53
C ASP A 90 2.29 -9.06 -5.63
N THR A 91 3.51 -8.52 -5.62
CA THR A 91 4.61 -8.85 -6.55
C THR A 91 5.53 -9.94 -5.99
N THR A 92 6.40 -10.49 -6.84
CA THR A 92 7.40 -11.47 -6.40
C THR A 92 8.37 -10.88 -5.36
N ALA A 93 8.84 -9.64 -5.56
CA ALA A 93 9.73 -8.97 -4.62
C ALA A 93 9.09 -8.81 -3.23
N VAL A 94 7.86 -8.31 -3.15
CA VAL A 94 7.13 -8.16 -1.88
C VAL A 94 6.88 -9.51 -1.21
N ARG A 95 6.56 -10.56 -1.99
CA ARG A 95 6.42 -11.92 -1.43
C ARG A 95 7.73 -12.47 -0.86
N SER A 96 8.87 -12.17 -1.47
CA SER A 96 10.17 -12.54 -0.91
C SER A 96 10.41 -11.86 0.42
N LEU A 97 10.17 -10.55 0.51
CA LEU A 97 10.28 -9.79 1.77
C LEU A 97 9.35 -10.33 2.86
N LEU A 98 8.11 -10.70 2.50
CA LEU A 98 7.16 -11.31 3.43
C LEU A 98 7.65 -12.66 3.96
N ARG A 99 8.26 -13.50 3.13
CA ARG A 99 8.84 -14.80 3.54
C ARG A 99 10.04 -14.62 4.46
N GLU A 100 10.95 -13.71 4.11
CA GLU A 100 12.12 -13.38 4.92
C GLU A 100 11.71 -12.87 6.31
N ALA A 101 10.61 -12.12 6.38
CA ALA A 101 10.02 -11.63 7.61
C ALA A 101 9.03 -12.61 8.29
N HIS A 102 8.90 -13.85 7.79
CA HIS A 102 8.04 -14.92 8.35
C HIS A 102 6.54 -14.59 8.40
N TRP A 103 6.04 -13.80 7.44
CA TRP A 103 4.61 -13.49 7.27
C TRP A 103 3.90 -14.39 6.24
N LEU A 104 4.66 -15.11 5.42
CA LEU A 104 4.20 -16.06 4.41
C LEU A 104 5.03 -17.35 4.50
#